data_AF-A0A2N2UJF8-F1
#
_entry.id   AF-A0A2N2UJF8-F1
#
_cell.length_a   1.000
_cell.length_b   1.000
_cell.length_c   1.000
_cell.angle_alpha   90.00
_cell.angle_beta   90.00
_cell.angle_gamma   90.00
#
_symmetry.space_group_name_H-M   'P 1'
#
loop_
_entity.id
_entity.type
_entity.pdbx_description
1 polymer ?
#
loop_
_entity_poly.entity_id
_entity_poly.type
_entity_poly.pdbx_seq_one_letter_code
_entity_poly.pdbx_strand_id
1 'polypeptide(L)'
;MDELIRAAALDYHRYPRPGKISVTPTKVLSNQRDLSLAYSPGVAAACDAIVEDPAEAANLTSRSNLIGVITNGTAVLGLGNIGPLA
;
A
#
# COMPACT_ATOMS: atom_id res chain seq x y z
N MET A 1 -8.50 17.44 24.84
CA MET A 1 -7.17 17.19 24.27
C MET A 1 -6.34 18.41 24.58
N ASP A 2 -5.16 18.23 25.17
CA ASP A 2 -4.22 19.33 25.36
C ASP A 2 -3.91 19.99 24.01
N GLU A 3 -3.88 21.32 23.96
CA GLU A 3 -3.77 22.08 22.71
C GLU A 3 -2.41 21.83 22.02
N LEU A 4 -1.37 21.62 22.83
CA LEU A 4 -0.03 21.24 22.34
C LEU A 4 -0.06 19.87 21.65
N ILE A 5 -0.73 18.88 22.23
CA ILE A 5 -0.87 17.55 21.61
C ILE A 5 -1.66 17.63 20.31
N ARG A 6 -2.73 18.45 20.28
CA ARG A 6 -3.52 18.65 19.06
C ARG A 6 -2.67 19.24 17.93
N ALA A 7 -1.90 20.29 18.20
CA ALA A 7 -1.03 20.91 17.21
C ALA A 7 0.03 19.92 16.70
N ALA A 8 0.72 19.23 17.61
CA ALA A 8 1.73 18.23 17.26
C ALA A 8 1.16 17.09 16.41
N ALA A 9 -0.05 16.60 16.71
CA ALA A 9 -0.70 15.57 15.92
C ALA A 9 -1.01 16.05 14.48
N LEU A 10 -1.43 17.30 14.30
CA LEU A 10 -1.70 17.86 12.98
C LEU A 10 -0.41 18.02 12.17
N ASP A 11 0.65 18.53 12.77
CA ASP A 11 1.94 18.71 12.10
C ASP A 11 2.56 17.36 11.71
N TYR A 12 2.47 16.36 12.60
CA TYR A 12 2.92 14.98 12.33
C TYR A 12 2.24 14.37 11.09
N HIS A 13 0.97 14.68 10.82
CA HIS A 13 0.26 14.17 9.65
C HIS A 13 0.49 15.01 8.37
N ARG A 14 1.02 16.22 8.49
CA ARG A 14 1.20 17.18 7.37
C ARG A 14 2.61 17.20 6.82
N TYR A 15 3.62 17.16 7.69
CA TYR A 15 4.99 17.45 7.33
C TYR A 15 5.94 16.30 7.67
N PRO A 16 7.04 16.13 6.90
CA PRO A 16 7.39 16.86 5.67
C PRO A 16 6.57 16.42 4.45
N ARG A 17 5.89 15.27 4.53
CA ARG A 17 5.02 14.74 3.49
C ARG A 17 3.68 14.36 4.13
N PRO A 18 2.53 14.76 3.56
CA PRO A 18 1.23 14.40 4.12
C PRO A 18 0.96 12.89 4.12
N GLY A 19 0.32 12.41 5.17
CA GLY A 19 -0.07 11.00 5.34
C GLY A 19 0.97 10.15 6.06
N LYS A 20 0.62 8.87 6.30
CA LYS A 20 1.42 7.95 7.13
C LYS A 20 1.93 6.71 6.39
N ILE A 21 1.47 6.50 5.16
CA ILE A 21 1.80 5.31 4.37
C ILE A 21 2.60 5.70 3.14
N SER A 22 3.49 4.82 2.72
CA SER A 22 4.25 4.91 1.47
C SER A 22 4.29 3.54 0.80
N VAL A 23 4.54 3.52 -0.51
CA VAL A 23 4.74 2.29 -1.29
C VAL A 23 6.14 2.35 -1.86
N THR A 24 6.94 1.32 -1.58
CA THR A 24 8.32 1.20 -2.07
C THR A 24 8.50 -0.14 -2.79
N PRO A 25 9.25 -0.18 -3.91
CA PRO A 25 9.59 -1.43 -4.57
C PRO A 25 10.41 -2.34 -3.65
N THR A 26 10.11 -3.64 -3.65
CA THR A 26 10.88 -4.65 -2.88
C THR A 26 12.04 -5.24 -3.68
N LYS A 27 12.05 -5.05 -5.01
CA LYS A 27 13.11 -5.50 -5.92
C LYS A 27 13.87 -4.28 -6.44
N VAL A 28 15.16 -4.47 -6.72
CA VAL A 28 16.03 -3.43 -7.27
C VAL A 28 15.55 -3.06 -8.67
N LEU A 29 15.51 -1.77 -8.97
CA LEU A 29 15.11 -1.19 -10.27
C LEU A 29 16.17 -0.18 -10.72
N SER A 30 17.41 -0.64 -10.87
CA SER A 30 18.59 0.21 -11.07
C SER A 30 19.00 0.42 -12.53
N ASN A 31 18.56 -0.47 -13.41
CA ASN A 31 19.02 -0.54 -14.80
C ASN A 31 17.94 -1.09 -15.74
N GLN A 32 18.24 -1.13 -17.05
CA GLN A 32 17.30 -1.59 -18.08
C GLN A 32 16.91 -3.06 -17.92
N ARG A 33 17.82 -3.92 -17.48
CA ARG A 33 17.52 -5.34 -17.25
C ARG A 33 16.52 -5.50 -16.11
N ASP A 34 16.72 -4.77 -15.01
CA ASP A 34 15.79 -4.79 -13.87
C ASP A 34 14.38 -4.34 -14.30
N LEU A 35 14.31 -3.27 -15.12
CA LEU A 35 13.04 -2.78 -15.64
C LEU A 35 12.34 -3.80 -16.56
N SER A 36 13.09 -4.44 -17.46
CA SER A 36 12.56 -5.48 -18.35
C SER A 36 12.08 -6.74 -17.60
N LEU A 37 12.60 -7.01 -16.40
CA LEU A 37 12.13 -8.10 -15.54
C LEU A 37 10.88 -7.70 -14.73
N ALA A 38 10.87 -6.49 -14.19
CA ALA A 38 9.77 -5.98 -13.37
C ALA A 38 8.53 -5.59 -14.19
N TYR A 39 8.72 -5.32 -15.48
CA TYR A 39 7.67 -4.91 -16.40
C TYR A 39 7.78 -5.68 -17.72
N SER A 40 7.27 -5.12 -18.82
CA SER A 40 7.36 -5.74 -20.13
C SER A 40 8.81 -5.87 -20.61
N PRO A 41 9.20 -7.02 -21.20
CA PRO A 41 8.39 -8.21 -21.45
C PRO A 41 8.37 -9.25 -20.29
N GLY A 42 9.25 -9.12 -19.29
CA GLY A 42 9.50 -10.16 -18.28
C GLY A 42 8.33 -10.46 -17.35
N VAL A 43 7.48 -9.47 -17.06
CA VAL A 43 6.28 -9.65 -16.22
C VAL A 43 5.31 -10.69 -16.77
N ALA A 44 5.32 -10.94 -18.09
CA ALA A 44 4.46 -11.93 -18.74
C ALA A 44 4.64 -13.34 -18.16
N ALA A 45 5.88 -13.72 -17.83
CA ALA A 45 6.16 -15.04 -17.25
C ALA A 45 5.45 -15.26 -15.91
N ALA A 46 5.34 -14.22 -15.07
CA ALA A 46 4.60 -14.30 -13.81
C ALA A 46 3.09 -14.38 -14.05
N CYS A 47 2.58 -13.67 -15.06
CA CYS A 47 1.18 -13.74 -15.46
C CYS A 47 0.81 -15.14 -15.98
N ASP A 48 1.60 -15.69 -16.90
CA ASP A 48 1.36 -17.02 -17.49
C ASP A 48 1.39 -18.10 -16.40
N ALA A 49 2.36 -18.05 -15.48
CA ALA A 49 2.41 -18.97 -14.34
C ALA A 49 1.15 -18.92 -13.45
N ILE A 50 0.57 -17.72 -13.23
CA ILE A 50 -0.67 -17.57 -12.46
C ILE A 50 -1.89 -18.03 -13.26
N VAL A 51 -1.88 -17.91 -14.58
CA VAL A 51 -2.94 -18.45 -15.45
C VAL A 51 -2.93 -19.97 -15.42
N GLU A 52 -1.74 -20.58 -15.46
CA GLU A 52 -1.56 -22.04 -15.36
C GLU A 52 -1.89 -22.58 -13.96
N ASP A 53 -1.43 -21.90 -12.91
CA ASP A 53 -1.73 -22.22 -11.51
C ASP A 53 -2.08 -20.95 -10.69
N PRO A 54 -3.36 -20.70 -10.40
CA PRO A 54 -3.79 -19.56 -9.58
C PRO A 54 -3.18 -19.51 -8.16
N ALA A 55 -2.68 -20.62 -7.62
CA ALA A 55 -2.03 -20.64 -6.31
C ALA A 55 -0.70 -19.87 -6.30
N GLU A 56 -0.01 -19.78 -7.45
CA GLU A 56 1.24 -19.04 -7.60
C GLU A 56 1.08 -17.53 -7.34
N ALA A 57 -0.15 -17.00 -7.34
CA ALA A 57 -0.41 -15.64 -6.90
C ALA A 57 0.13 -15.35 -5.48
N ALA A 58 0.19 -16.36 -4.60
CA ALA A 58 0.77 -16.22 -3.27
C ALA A 58 2.31 -16.10 -3.28
N ASN A 59 2.98 -16.72 -4.26
CA ASN A 59 4.44 -16.77 -4.38
C ASN A 59 4.99 -15.62 -5.22
N LEU A 60 4.27 -15.23 -6.28
CA LEU A 60 4.73 -14.31 -7.31
C LEU A 60 4.22 -12.87 -7.12
N THR A 61 3.39 -12.62 -6.11
CA THR A 61 2.85 -11.28 -5.81
C THR A 61 2.98 -10.95 -4.33
N SER A 62 2.65 -9.70 -3.95
CA SER A 62 2.57 -9.30 -2.54
C SER A 62 1.39 -9.91 -1.79
N ARG A 63 0.48 -10.65 -2.45
CA ARG A 63 -0.78 -11.14 -1.90
C ARG A 63 -0.62 -11.97 -0.62
N SER A 64 0.44 -12.78 -0.51
CA SER A 64 0.67 -13.62 0.67
C SER A 64 0.95 -12.81 1.95
N ASN A 65 1.34 -11.55 1.82
CA ASN A 65 1.67 -10.67 2.94
C ASN A 65 0.87 -9.35 2.96
N LEU A 66 -0.09 -9.18 2.04
CA LEU A 66 -0.87 -7.95 1.91
C LEU A 66 -2.19 -8.07 2.67
N ILE A 67 -2.42 -7.17 3.63
CA ILE A 67 -3.67 -7.09 4.41
C ILE A 67 -4.42 -5.82 4.03
N GLY A 68 -5.70 -5.98 3.65
CA GLY A 68 -6.59 -4.85 3.37
C GLY A 68 -7.29 -4.37 4.64
N VAL A 69 -7.09 -3.10 5.01
CA VAL A 69 -7.88 -2.44 6.06
C VAL A 69 -9.01 -1.68 5.39
N ILE A 70 -10.22 -2.24 5.41
CA ILE A 70 -11.40 -1.71 4.71
C ILE A 70 -12.38 -1.13 5.73
N THR A 71 -12.83 0.11 5.51
CA THR A 71 -13.84 0.79 6.33
C THR A 71 -14.67 1.73 5.45
N ASN A 72 -15.92 1.98 5.84
CA ASN A 72 -16.79 2.99 5.24
C ASN A 72 -16.91 4.27 6.09
N GLY A 73 -16.20 4.34 7.22
CA GLY A 73 -16.18 5.52 8.09
C GLY A 73 -17.43 5.74 8.95
N THR A 74 -18.31 4.74 9.07
CA THR A 74 -19.56 4.86 9.86
C THR A 74 -19.37 4.72 11.37
N ALA A 75 -18.23 4.20 11.82
CA ALA A 75 -17.87 4.04 13.23
C ALA A 75 -16.36 4.28 13.44
N VAL A 76 -15.93 5.53 13.28
CA VAL A 76 -14.51 5.90 13.48
C VAL A 76 -14.26 6.20 14.96
N LEU A 77 -13.62 5.26 15.67
CA LEU A 77 -13.32 5.39 17.10
C LEU A 77 -14.57 5.76 17.92
N GLY A 78 -14.50 6.82 18.73
CA GLY A 78 -15.64 7.40 19.44
C GLY A 78 -16.32 8.55 18.70
N LEU A 79 -15.98 8.81 17.44
CA LEU A 79 -16.49 9.95 16.65
C LEU A 79 -17.77 9.59 15.87
N GLY A 80 -18.12 8.30 15.80
CA GLY A 80 -19.29 7.82 15.09
C GLY A 80 -19.12 7.89 13.57
N ASN A 81 -20.18 8.29 12.88
CA ASN A 81 -20.22 8.34 11.42
C ASN A 81 -19.70 9.69 10.91
N ILE A 82 -18.43 9.72 10.52
CA ILE A 82 -17.77 10.90 9.94
C ILE A 82 -17.40 10.69 8.46
N GLY A 83 -17.75 9.54 7.90
CA GLY A 83 -17.55 9.21 6.49
C GLY A 83 -16.13 8.73 6.16
N PRO A 84 -15.90 8.28 4.92
CA PRO A 84 -14.68 7.56 4.53
C PRO A 84 -13.42 8.42 4.40
N LEU A 85 -13.56 9.75 4.38
CA LEU A 85 -12.44 10.69 4.22
C LEU A 85 -11.86 11.18 5.55
N ALA A 86 -12.59 10.97 6.65
CA ALA A 86 -12.38 11.64 7.93
C ALA A 86 -11.66 10.76 8.95
#